data_AF-A0A941XTB5-F1
#
_entry.id   AF-A0A941XTB5-F1
#
_cell.length_a   1.000
_cell.length_b   1.000
_cell.length_c   1.000
_cell.angle_alpha   90.00
_cell.angle_beta   90.00
_cell.angle_gamma   90.00
#
_symmetry.space_group_name_H-M   'P 1'
#
loop_
_entity.id
_entity.type
_entity.pdbx_description
1 polymer ?
#
loop_
_entity_poly.entity_id
_entity_poly.type
_entity_poly.pdbx_seq_one_letter_code
_entity_poly.pdbx_strand_id
1 'polypeptide(L)'
;MEESIYNIKCIIEYDGANYQGFQIQNDDPTIELYLKKAISFIIKHDVKIYASGRTDKGVHARGQVINFNTDFYIEAGRFMYAINRGLPDDIRILSLEYVSLDFHSRFSAKKKEYRYYIK
;
A
#
# COMPACT_ATOMS: atom_id res chain seq x y z
N MET A 1 -13.43 24.91 9.32
CA MET A 1 -12.30 24.66 8.41
C MET A 1 -12.65 23.40 7.68
N GLU A 2 -12.82 23.44 6.35
CA GLU A 2 -12.98 22.21 5.57
C GLU A 2 -11.67 21.42 5.65
N GLU A 3 -11.72 20.22 6.22
CA GLU A 3 -10.60 19.29 6.20
C GLU A 3 -10.31 18.93 4.74
N SER A 4 -9.13 19.32 4.25
CA SER A 4 -8.70 18.99 2.90
C SER A 4 -8.33 17.51 2.86
N ILE A 5 -9.11 16.72 2.12
CA ILE A 5 -8.83 15.30 1.91
C ILE A 5 -7.84 15.15 0.76
N TYR A 6 -6.81 14.34 0.98
CA TYR A 6 -5.81 13.94 0.01
C TYR A 6 -6.00 12.47 -0.36
N ASN A 7 -5.86 12.15 -1.65
CA ASN A 7 -5.71 10.77 -2.13
C ASN A 7 -4.23 10.53 -2.45
N ILE A 8 -3.65 9.52 -1.83
CA ILE A 8 -2.23 9.20 -1.97
C ILE A 8 -2.11 7.86 -2.67
N LYS A 9 -1.37 7.84 -3.77
CA LYS A 9 -1.01 6.63 -4.51
C LYS A 9 0.40 6.21 -4.12
N CYS A 10 0.57 4.93 -3.82
CA CYS A 10 1.87 4.32 -3.59
C CYS A 10 2.12 3.17 -4.56
N ILE A 11 3.37 3.03 -5.01
CA ILE A 11 3.88 1.81 -5.63
C ILE A 11 4.63 1.06 -4.54
N ILE A 12 4.30 -0.21 -4.33
CA ILE A 12 4.91 -1.05 -3.31
C ILE A 12 5.52 -2.32 -3.92
N GLU A 13 6.57 -2.79 -3.27
CA GLU A 13 7.21 -4.07 -3.48
C GLU A 13 7.12 -4.90 -2.20
N TYR A 14 6.95 -6.21 -2.36
CA TYR A 14 7.01 -7.12 -1.24
C TYR A 14 7.44 -8.53 -1.63
N ASP A 15 8.16 -9.17 -0.72
CA ASP A 15 8.34 -10.61 -0.68
C ASP A 15 7.16 -11.25 0.07
N GLY A 16 6.29 -11.95 -0.66
CA GLY A 16 5.08 -12.56 -0.10
C GLY A 16 5.30 -13.84 0.70
N ALA A 17 6.52 -14.37 0.79
CA ALA A 17 6.78 -15.71 1.35
C ALA A 17 6.26 -15.90 2.79
N ASN A 18 6.35 -14.86 3.62
CA ASN A 18 5.97 -14.91 5.04
C ASN A 18 4.52 -14.46 5.31
N TYR A 19 3.73 -14.20 4.26
CA TYR A 19 2.42 -13.57 4.38
C TYR A 19 1.28 -14.44 3.86
N GLN A 20 0.12 -14.37 4.50
CA GLN A 20 -1.13 -15.03 4.08
C GLN A 20 -1.83 -14.26 2.94
N GLY A 21 -1.04 -13.66 2.04
CA GLY A 21 -1.51 -12.88 0.91
C GLY A 21 -1.65 -11.39 1.22
N PHE A 22 -2.28 -10.68 0.29
CA PHE A 22 -2.39 -9.22 0.38
C PHE A 22 -3.43 -8.77 1.41
N GLN A 23 -4.65 -9.28 1.30
CA GLN A 23 -5.82 -8.77 2.03
C GLN A 23 -5.82 -9.28 3.47
N ILE A 24 -6.15 -8.39 4.42
CA ILE A 24 -6.41 -8.76 5.82
C ILE A 24 -7.47 -9.85 5.90
N GLN A 25 -7.14 -10.93 6.60
CA GLN A 25 -8.04 -12.02 6.95
C GLN A 25 -7.75 -12.40 8.40
N ASN A 26 -8.74 -12.27 9.29
CA ASN A 26 -8.59 -12.58 10.72
C ASN A 26 -7.33 -11.90 11.31
N ASP A 27 -6.55 -12.63 12.12
CA ASP A 27 -5.31 -12.18 12.76
C ASP A 27 -4.03 -12.59 11.99
N ASP A 28 -4.16 -12.95 10.70
CA ASP A 28 -3.03 -13.44 9.91
C ASP A 28 -2.07 -12.32 9.47
N PRO A 29 -0.76 -12.62 9.34
CA PRO A 29 0.21 -11.68 8.77
C PRO A 29 -0.08 -11.48 7.28
N THR A 30 -0.56 -10.29 6.92
CA THR A 30 -0.93 -9.93 5.54
C THR A 30 -0.28 -8.60 5.15
N ILE A 31 -0.04 -8.38 3.85
CA ILE A 31 0.61 -7.15 3.38
C ILE A 31 -0.20 -5.90 3.77
N GLU A 32 -1.53 -5.96 3.61
CA GLU A 32 -2.44 -4.86 3.99
C GLU A 32 -2.38 -4.57 5.50
N LEU A 33 -2.26 -5.57 6.37
CA LEU A 33 -2.15 -5.36 7.82
C LEU A 33 -0.93 -4.51 8.18
N TYR A 34 0.25 -4.85 7.65
CA TYR A 34 1.48 -4.13 7.94
C TYR A 34 1.50 -2.72 7.35
N LEU A 35 1.01 -2.56 6.11
CA LEU A 35 0.83 -1.24 5.51
C LEU A 35 -0.12 -0.38 6.33
N LYS A 36 -1.27 -0.93 6.71
CA LYS A 36 -2.28 -0.23 7.50
C LYS A 36 -1.71 0.21 8.85
N LYS A 37 -1.01 -0.67 9.56
CA LYS A 37 -0.33 -0.33 10.82
C LYS A 37 0.69 0.79 10.65
N ALA A 38 1.57 0.70 9.65
CA ALA A 38 2.62 1.69 9.43
C ALA A 38 2.05 3.07 9.04
N ILE A 39 1.06 3.10 8.16
CA ILE A 39 0.43 4.34 7.69
C ILE A 39 -0.43 4.96 8.82
N SER A 40 -1.32 4.19 9.45
CA SER A 40 -2.17 4.67 10.55
C SER A 40 -1.36 5.21 11.72
N PHE A 41 -0.19 4.62 12.00
CA PHE A 41 0.70 5.13 13.05
C PHE A 41 1.19 6.56 12.79
N ILE A 42 1.41 6.92 11.52
CA ILE A 42 1.90 8.24 11.13
C ILE A 42 0.75 9.25 11.11
N ILE A 43 -0.37 8.91 10.46
CA ILE A 43 -1.51 9.82 10.28
C ILE A 43 -2.45 9.88 11.50
N LYS A 44 -2.21 9.04 12.52
CA LYS A 44 -2.95 9.00 13.80
C LYS A 44 -4.44 8.67 13.71
N HIS A 45 -4.89 8.13 12.58
CA HIS A 45 -6.24 7.62 12.39
C HIS A 45 -6.21 6.32 11.58
N ASP A 46 -7.34 5.60 11.58
CA ASP A 46 -7.46 4.38 10.78
C ASP A 46 -7.46 4.69 9.29
N VAL A 47 -6.78 3.86 8.50
CA VAL A 47 -6.72 4.01 7.05
C VAL A 47 -7.34 2.82 6.33
N LYS A 48 -8.07 3.11 5.26
CA LYS A 48 -8.54 2.11 4.31
C LYS A 48 -7.65 2.12 3.07
N ILE A 49 -7.06 0.96 2.77
CA ILE A 49 -6.16 0.77 1.63
C ILE A 49 -6.94 0.14 0.49
N TYR A 50 -6.77 0.70 -0.71
CA TYR A 50 -7.33 0.19 -1.95
C TYR A 50 -6.19 -0.29 -2.84
N ALA A 51 -6.08 -1.60 -3.04
CA ALA A 51 -5.07 -2.19 -3.93
C ALA A 51 -5.56 -2.30 -5.37
N SER A 52 -4.60 -2.27 -6.31
CA SER A 52 -4.88 -2.51 -7.73
C SER A 52 -5.34 -3.94 -7.97
N GLY A 53 -4.78 -4.91 -7.24
CA GLY A 53 -5.23 -6.29 -7.18
C GLY A 53 -4.83 -6.96 -5.87
N ARG A 54 -5.48 -8.08 -5.56
CA ARG A 54 -5.09 -8.95 -4.44
C ARG A 54 -4.08 -9.98 -4.94
N THR A 55 -3.15 -10.35 -4.09
CA THR A 55 -2.25 -11.49 -4.30
C THR A 55 -2.52 -12.54 -3.25
N ASP A 56 -2.43 -13.81 -3.65
CA ASP A 56 -2.63 -14.95 -2.75
C ASP A 56 -1.40 -15.15 -1.84
N LYS A 57 -1.54 -16.06 -0.87
CA LYS A 57 -0.47 -16.48 0.03
C LYS A 57 0.82 -16.81 -0.74
N GLY A 58 1.95 -16.29 -0.27
CA GLY A 58 3.26 -16.56 -0.87
C GLY A 58 3.57 -15.80 -2.17
N VAL A 59 2.60 -15.12 -2.78
CA VAL A 59 2.82 -14.39 -4.04
C VAL A 59 3.52 -13.06 -3.77
N HIS A 60 4.62 -12.81 -4.47
CA HIS A 60 5.40 -11.56 -4.40
C HIS A 60 4.82 -10.46 -5.31
N ALA A 61 5.25 -9.22 -5.11
CA ALA A 61 4.98 -8.13 -6.05
C ALA A 61 6.18 -7.20 -6.19
N ARG A 62 6.49 -6.77 -7.42
CA ARG A 62 7.53 -5.77 -7.71
C ARG A 62 7.00 -4.33 -7.90
N GLY A 63 5.69 -4.16 -7.87
CA GLY A 63 5.06 -2.90 -8.25
C GLY A 63 3.55 -2.92 -8.09
N GLN A 64 3.07 -3.51 -6.99
CA GLN A 64 1.66 -3.41 -6.63
C GLN A 64 1.33 -1.94 -6.39
N VAL A 65 0.21 -1.46 -6.95
CA VAL A 65 -0.25 -0.09 -6.72
C VAL A 65 -1.33 -0.11 -5.66
N ILE A 66 -1.23 0.78 -4.69
CA ILE A 66 -2.25 1.03 -3.68
C ILE A 66 -2.61 2.52 -3.64
N ASN A 67 -3.79 2.84 -3.14
CA ASN A 67 -4.12 4.19 -2.71
C ASN A 67 -4.92 4.22 -1.42
N PHE A 68 -4.87 5.34 -0.74
CA PHE A 68 -5.63 5.61 0.46
C PHE A 68 -5.89 7.11 0.61
N ASN A 69 -6.91 7.44 1.39
CA ASN A 69 -7.25 8.83 1.68
C ASN A 69 -6.79 9.22 3.08
N THR A 70 -6.40 10.48 3.25
CA THR A 70 -6.07 11.08 4.55
C THR A 70 -6.30 12.59 4.48
N ASP A 71 -6.64 13.19 5.60
CA ASP A 71 -6.65 14.64 5.82
C ASP A 71 -5.27 15.18 6.25
N PHE A 72 -4.31 14.28 6.47
CA PHE A 72 -2.97 14.59 6.96
C PHE A 72 -1.99 14.83 5.82
N TYR A 73 -1.39 16.02 5.78
CA TYR A 73 -0.38 16.38 4.79
C TYR A 73 1.05 16.19 5.31
N ILE A 74 1.88 15.51 4.52
CA ILE A 74 3.33 15.41 4.71
C ILE A 74 3.97 15.46 3.31
N GLU A 75 5.11 16.15 3.19
CA GLU A 75 5.91 16.06 1.96
C GLU A 75 6.17 14.58 1.60
N ALA A 76 6.01 14.23 0.33
CA ALA A 76 5.91 12.84 -0.13
C ALA A 76 7.15 12.00 0.21
N GLY A 77 8.35 12.54 0.04
CA GLY A 77 9.61 11.86 0.38
C GLY A 77 9.73 11.58 1.87
N ARG A 78 9.40 12.56 2.73
CA ARG A 78 9.34 12.36 4.19
C ARG A 78 8.30 11.34 4.60
N PHE A 79 7.13 11.35 3.96
CA PHE A 79 6.07 10.39 4.28
C PHE A 79 6.50 8.98 3.91
N MET A 80 7.01 8.78 2.69
CA MET A 80 7.54 7.50 2.23
C MET A 80 8.64 6.97 3.16
N TYR A 81 9.59 7.84 3.55
CA TYR A 81 10.64 7.48 4.50
C TYR A 81 10.07 7.03 5.85
N ALA A 82 9.12 7.77 6.40
CA ALA A 82 8.50 7.45 7.68
C ALA A 82 7.72 6.12 7.63
N ILE A 83 6.97 5.86 6.56
CA ILE A 83 6.23 4.59 6.41
C ILE A 83 7.20 3.42 6.30
N ASN A 84 8.24 3.52 5.45
CA ASN A 84 9.23 2.46 5.28
C ASN A 84 9.97 2.13 6.58
N ARG A 85 10.20 3.11 7.46
CA ARG A 85 10.78 2.90 8.80
C ARG A 85 9.89 2.05 9.72
N GLY A 86 8.58 2.05 9.50
CA GLY A 86 7.61 1.25 10.26
C GLY A 86 7.27 -0.10 9.62
N LEU A 87 7.76 -0.37 8.41
CA LEU A 87 7.50 -1.60 7.67
C LEU A 87 8.62 -2.64 7.88
N PRO A 88 8.30 -3.94 7.94
CA PRO A 88 9.30 -5.00 7.89
C PRO A 88 10.13 -4.97 6.59
N ASP A 89 11.31 -5.59 6.58
CA ASP A 89 12.27 -5.52 5.45
C ASP A 89 11.76 -6.09 4.13
N ASP A 90 10.78 -6.98 4.18
CA ASP A 90 10.14 -7.61 3.05
C ASP A 90 8.94 -6.82 2.48
N ILE A 91 8.65 -5.60 2.98
CA ILE A 91 7.63 -4.69 2.42
C ILE A 91 8.21 -3.28 2.30
N ARG A 92 8.21 -2.71 1.09
CA ARG A 92 8.73 -1.37 0.83
C ARG A 92 7.83 -0.55 -0.09
N ILE A 93 7.66 0.72 0.23
CA ILE A 93 7.12 1.74 -0.67
C ILE A 93 8.26 2.23 -1.57
N LEU A 94 8.08 2.08 -2.87
CA LEU A 94 9.02 2.52 -3.91
C LEU A 94 8.77 3.96 -4.36
N SER A 95 7.51 4.38 -4.36
CA SER A 95 7.11 5.75 -4.67
C SER A 95 5.81 6.11 -3.96
N LEU A 96 5.64 7.40 -3.67
CA LEU A 96 4.44 7.98 -3.07
C LEU A 96 4.13 9.29 -3.79
N GLU A 97 2.89 9.48 -4.22
CA GLU A 97 2.45 10.71 -4.89
C GLU A 97 1.01 11.07 -4.49
N TYR A 98 0.75 12.37 -4.42
CA TYR A 98 -0.60 12.93 -4.28
C TYR A 98 -1.30 12.89 -5.64
N VAL A 99 -2.51 12.34 -5.68
CA VAL A 99 -3.29 12.14 -6.92
C VAL A 99 -4.68 12.75 -6.80
N SER A 100 -5.39 12.85 -7.93
CA SER A 100 -6.80 13.27 -7.95
C SER A 100 -7.63 12.38 -7.01
N LEU A 101 -8.65 12.97 -6.36
CA LEU A 101 -9.63 12.24 -5.57
C LEU A 101 -10.40 11.20 -6.42
N ASP A 102 -10.46 11.37 -7.74
CA ASP A 102 -11.09 10.41 -8.67
C ASP A 102 -10.24 9.16 -8.95
N PHE A 103 -8.95 9.18 -8.56
CA PHE A 103 -8.08 8.03 -8.75
C PHE A 103 -8.47 6.88 -7.82
N HIS A 104 -8.55 5.67 -8.36
CA HIS A 104 -8.74 4.47 -7.56
C HIS A 104 -7.89 3.32 -8.11
N SER A 105 -6.96 2.79 -7.32
CA SER A 105 -5.95 1.82 -7.77
C SER A 105 -6.54 0.61 -8.51
N ARG A 106 -7.70 0.12 -8.06
CA ARG A 106 -8.43 -0.97 -8.72
C ARG A 106 -9.08 -0.58 -10.06
N PHE A 107 -9.73 0.57 -10.14
CA PHE A 107 -10.61 0.93 -11.26
C PHE A 107 -9.89 1.76 -12.32
N SER A 108 -8.86 2.51 -11.93
CA SER A 108 -7.98 3.25 -12.84
C SER A 108 -6.91 2.36 -13.49
N ALA A 109 -6.73 1.11 -13.02
CA ALA A 109 -5.79 0.17 -13.60
C ALA A 109 -6.24 -0.29 -15.00
N LYS A 110 -5.37 -0.12 -16.00
CA LYS A 110 -5.63 -0.55 -17.39
C LYS A 110 -5.22 -2.00 -17.67
N LYS A 111 -4.16 -2.47 -17.02
CA LYS A 111 -3.60 -3.83 -17.17
C LYS A 111 -2.87 -4.25 -15.90
N LYS A 112 -2.73 -5.56 -15.72
CA LYS A 112 -1.88 -6.19 -14.70
C LYS A 112 -0.98 -7.21 -15.37
N GLU A 113 0.26 -7.27 -14.93
CA GLU A 113 1.25 -8.21 -15.46
C GLU A 113 1.71 -9.13 -14.33
N TYR A 114 1.73 -10.43 -14.61
CA TYR A 114 2.23 -11.46 -13.71
C TYR A 114 3.38 -12.17 -14.39
N ARG A 115 4.43 -12.49 -13.63
CA ARG A 115 5.57 -13.27 -14.11
C ARG A 115 5.76 -14.49 -13.22
N TYR A 116 5.77 -15.66 -13.84
CA TYR A 116 6.04 -16.93 -13.19
C TYR A 116 7.46 -17.36 -13.52
N TYR A 117 8.21 -17.74 -12.48
CA TYR A 117 9.57 -18.28 -12.62
C TYR A 117 9.50 -19.76 -12.28
N ILE A 118 9.72 -20.60 -13.29
CA ILE A 118 9.76 -22.06 -13.16
C ILE A 118 11.24 -22.45 -13.25
N LYS A 119 11.72 -23.21 -12.25
CA LYS A 119 13.08 -23.75 -12.24
C LYS A 119 13.13 -25.11 -12.92
#